data_AF-A0A9X2KQ61-F1
#
_entry.id   AF-A0A9X2KQ61-F1
#
_cell.length_a   1.000
_cell.length_b   1.000
_cell.length_c   1.000
_cell.angle_alpha   90.00
_cell.angle_beta   90.00
_cell.angle_gamma   90.00
#
_symmetry.space_group_name_H-M   'P 1'
#
loop_
_entity.id
_entity.type
_entity.pdbx_description
1 polymer ?
#
loop_
_entity_poly.entity_id
_entity_poly.type
_entity_poly.pdbx_seq_one_letter_code
_entity_poly.pdbx_strand_id
1 'polypeptide(L)'
;MAATAPFTGGGDAGLRFQRRVVGGVSAALLVGCLVAGHPFNGMVAAAGLWFGADWIIRGVVSHKHQAVAEDDAADLPVPPAMAPILARLEASRAAMMLEIEQRMRTRMPIGLAAGALPWLWSQFGRRPDDPLFLAVYLVVGATAAWTWASGSLASAYRRRYKNDVLTPLAAQLGDLSYRAAVAPDAAMIREQRMFPYFDRLTADDEIVGTYHGVPISIVELELADTRGKSTIIVFDGLFVRIALPRMLSGMTAVVADIGVLTALRDLMGARGAGRVRLEDPVFERLYQVYATDQISARALLTPAFMTRFITLGDRTGFQRPVALAQGNDLTIALAKQQGRDLFEPPAYNRRADSRAALARLHDDLAAVLTVADGVIDLDQSVRGRVAAAANRGA
;
A
#
# COMPACT_ATOMS: atom_id res chain seq x y z
N MET A 1 -21.44 30.00 -5.15
CA MET A 1 -22.47 29.49 -4.21
C MET A 1 -23.24 28.39 -4.91
N ALA A 2 -22.87 27.13 -4.68
CA ALA A 2 -23.66 25.98 -5.08
C ALA A 2 -23.54 24.98 -3.93
N ALA A 3 -24.61 24.89 -3.13
CA ALA A 3 -24.70 23.97 -2.00
C ALA A 3 -24.94 22.55 -2.54
N THR A 4 -23.97 21.68 -2.35
CA THR A 4 -24.11 20.23 -2.52
C THR A 4 -25.06 19.69 -1.46
N ALA A 5 -26.21 19.15 -1.90
CA ALA A 5 -27.17 18.47 -1.06
C ALA A 5 -26.54 17.25 -0.36
N PRO A 6 -26.86 16.97 0.92
CA PRO A 6 -26.39 15.77 1.59
C PRO A 6 -27.12 14.53 1.03
N PHE A 7 -26.34 13.48 0.74
CA PHE A 7 -26.82 12.19 0.28
C PHE A 7 -27.57 11.45 1.40
N THR A 8 -28.87 11.75 1.57
CA THR A 8 -29.77 11.11 2.56
C THR A 8 -30.48 9.87 1.99
N GLY A 9 -29.74 8.97 1.32
CA GLY A 9 -30.32 7.80 0.65
C GLY A 9 -30.16 6.45 1.36
N GLY A 10 -29.18 6.30 2.26
CA GLY A 10 -28.79 4.98 2.79
C GLY A 10 -29.39 4.59 4.14
N GLY A 11 -29.73 5.56 5.01
CA GLY A 11 -30.15 5.30 6.39
C GLY A 11 -31.51 4.61 6.50
N ASP A 12 -32.43 4.97 5.61
CA ASP A 12 -33.83 4.56 5.70
C ASP A 12 -34.05 3.12 5.20
N ALA A 13 -33.27 2.67 4.22
CA ALA A 13 -33.22 1.27 3.77
C ALA A 13 -32.58 0.36 4.82
N GLY A 14 -31.52 0.85 5.49
CA GLY A 14 -30.87 0.15 6.61
C GLY A 14 -31.79 -0.04 7.81
N LEU A 15 -32.53 1.01 8.21
CA LEU A 15 -33.52 0.96 9.29
C LEU A 15 -34.71 0.04 8.98
N ARG A 16 -35.20 0.04 7.73
CA ARG A 16 -36.28 -0.87 7.31
C ARG A 16 -35.83 -2.33 7.22
N PHE A 17 -34.60 -2.59 6.74
CA PHE A 17 -33.99 -3.91 6.76
C PHE A 17 -33.74 -4.37 8.20
N GLN A 18 -33.24 -3.49 9.07
CA GLN A 18 -33.06 -3.75 10.49
C GLN A 18 -34.39 -4.11 11.16
N ARG A 19 -35.48 -3.35 10.94
CA ARG A 19 -36.80 -3.70 11.49
C ARG A 19 -37.34 -5.05 10.99
N ARG A 20 -37.09 -5.40 9.71
CA ARG A 20 -37.50 -6.71 9.15
C ARG A 20 -36.69 -7.88 9.70
N VAL A 21 -35.38 -7.74 9.81
CA VAL A 21 -34.50 -8.80 10.34
C VAL A 21 -34.67 -8.94 11.86
N VAL A 22 -34.76 -7.84 12.59
CA VAL A 22 -35.11 -7.81 14.03
C VAL A 22 -36.45 -8.50 14.25
N GLY A 23 -37.49 -8.11 13.47
CA GLY A 23 -38.80 -8.74 13.54
C GLY A 23 -38.76 -10.24 13.25
N GLY A 24 -38.00 -10.67 12.26
CA GLY A 24 -37.87 -12.08 11.88
C GLY A 24 -37.13 -12.94 12.91
N VAL A 25 -36.00 -12.47 13.45
CA VAL A 25 -35.21 -13.20 14.46
C VAL A 25 -35.94 -13.25 15.80
N SER A 26 -36.55 -12.13 16.22
CA SER A 26 -37.38 -12.10 17.42
C SER A 26 -38.62 -12.99 17.28
N ALA A 27 -39.25 -13.06 16.11
CA ALA A 27 -40.36 -13.96 15.84
C ALA A 27 -39.93 -15.44 15.87
N ALA A 28 -38.77 -15.80 15.29
CA ALA A 28 -38.27 -17.17 15.30
C ALA A 28 -37.92 -17.67 16.72
N LEU A 29 -37.28 -16.83 17.54
CA LEU A 29 -37.01 -17.13 18.96
C LEU A 29 -38.29 -17.23 19.79
N LEU A 30 -39.26 -16.34 19.54
CA LEU A 30 -40.58 -16.39 20.18
C LEU A 30 -41.36 -17.66 19.83
N VAL A 31 -41.39 -18.05 18.56
CA VAL A 31 -42.07 -19.28 18.11
C VAL A 31 -41.43 -20.53 18.73
N GLY A 32 -40.09 -20.60 18.77
CA GLY A 32 -39.38 -21.72 19.42
C GLY A 32 -39.68 -21.85 20.92
N CYS A 33 -39.75 -20.74 21.65
CA CYS A 33 -40.06 -20.76 23.09
C CYS A 33 -41.54 -20.92 23.40
N LEU A 34 -42.44 -20.53 22.47
CA LEU A 34 -43.88 -20.73 22.60
C LEU A 34 -44.26 -22.21 22.39
N VAL A 35 -43.57 -22.90 21.49
CA VAL A 35 -43.68 -24.37 21.31
C VAL A 35 -43.14 -25.15 22.53
N ALA A 36 -42.20 -24.57 23.29
CA ALA A 36 -41.62 -25.16 24.50
C ALA A 36 -42.42 -24.88 25.79
N GLY A 37 -43.54 -24.15 25.72
CA GLY A 37 -44.36 -23.81 26.90
C GLY A 37 -43.83 -22.67 27.79
N HIS A 38 -42.81 -21.93 27.36
CA HIS A 38 -42.21 -20.83 28.14
C HIS A 38 -42.03 -19.54 27.32
N PRO A 39 -43.13 -18.88 26.89
CA PRO A 39 -43.07 -17.70 26.02
C PRO A 39 -42.36 -16.50 26.66
N PHE A 40 -42.44 -16.34 27.99
CA PHE A 40 -41.76 -15.26 28.72
C PHE A 40 -40.24 -15.43 28.71
N ASN A 41 -39.73 -16.67 28.80
CA ASN A 41 -38.29 -16.96 28.74
C ASN A 41 -37.70 -16.67 27.34
N GLY A 42 -38.47 -16.87 26.27
CA GLY A 42 -38.04 -16.53 24.91
C GLY A 42 -37.87 -15.03 24.68
N MET A 43 -38.77 -14.22 25.24
CA MET A 43 -38.68 -12.75 25.15
C MET A 43 -37.51 -12.20 25.97
N VAL A 44 -37.28 -12.74 27.18
CA VAL A 44 -36.14 -12.37 28.03
C VAL A 44 -34.80 -12.82 27.41
N ALA A 45 -34.74 -14.01 26.80
CA ALA A 45 -33.56 -14.47 26.08
C ALA A 45 -33.25 -13.61 24.85
N ALA A 46 -34.25 -13.25 24.05
CA ALA A 46 -34.08 -12.37 22.89
C ALA A 46 -33.62 -10.96 23.30
N ALA A 47 -34.16 -10.40 24.37
CA ALA A 47 -33.70 -9.13 24.93
C ALA A 47 -32.26 -9.24 25.47
N GLY A 48 -31.93 -10.32 26.19
CA GLY A 48 -30.60 -10.60 26.71
C GLY A 48 -29.53 -10.71 25.62
N LEU A 49 -29.86 -11.33 24.48
CA LEU A 49 -28.96 -11.40 23.32
C LEU A 49 -28.71 -10.02 22.70
N TRP A 50 -29.72 -9.15 22.68
CA TRP A 50 -29.59 -7.78 22.17
C TRP A 50 -28.78 -6.88 23.11
N PHE A 51 -29.05 -6.90 24.41
CA PHE A 51 -28.27 -6.16 25.40
C PHE A 51 -26.84 -6.70 25.50
N GLY A 52 -26.66 -8.02 25.39
CA GLY A 52 -25.34 -8.66 25.32
C GLY A 52 -24.57 -8.29 24.05
N ALA A 53 -25.22 -8.29 22.88
CA ALA A 53 -24.63 -7.80 21.63
C ALA A 53 -24.16 -6.35 21.77
N ASP A 54 -25.01 -5.48 22.31
CA ASP A 54 -24.72 -4.07 22.47
C ASP A 54 -23.61 -3.82 23.51
N TRP A 55 -23.57 -4.58 24.61
CA TRP A 55 -22.47 -4.55 25.58
C TRP A 55 -21.14 -4.99 24.97
N ILE A 56 -21.12 -6.07 24.17
CA ILE A 56 -19.94 -6.54 23.43
C ILE A 56 -19.48 -5.48 22.42
N ILE A 57 -20.41 -4.89 21.66
CA ILE A 57 -20.11 -3.84 20.68
C ILE A 57 -19.49 -2.63 21.39
N ARG A 58 -20.11 -2.14 22.47
CA ARG A 58 -19.58 -1.02 23.24
C ARG A 58 -18.21 -1.32 23.84
N GLY A 59 -18.00 -2.53 24.36
CA GLY A 59 -16.69 -2.96 24.90
C GLY A 59 -15.60 -2.97 23.83
N VAL A 60 -15.88 -3.55 22.66
CA VAL A 60 -14.90 -3.62 21.56
C VAL A 60 -14.64 -2.25 20.93
N VAL A 61 -15.68 -1.42 20.77
CA VAL A 61 -15.55 -0.05 20.27
C VAL A 61 -14.79 0.82 21.27
N SER A 62 -15.09 0.72 22.57
CA SER A 62 -14.40 1.46 23.64
C SER A 62 -12.91 1.13 23.70
N HIS A 63 -12.54 -0.16 23.68
CA HIS A 63 -11.13 -0.56 23.66
C HIS A 63 -10.41 -0.06 22.42
N LYS A 64 -11.07 -0.07 21.25
CA LYS A 64 -10.49 0.49 20.02
C LYS A 64 -10.34 2.01 20.09
N HIS A 65 -11.28 2.73 20.71
CA HIS A 65 -11.20 4.18 20.87
C HIS A 65 -10.08 4.57 21.85
N GLN A 66 -9.88 3.81 22.93
CA GLN A 66 -8.76 4.01 23.87
C GLN A 66 -7.41 3.77 23.20
N ALA A 67 -7.26 2.66 22.46
CA ALA A 67 -6.03 2.35 21.73
C ALA A 67 -5.70 3.40 20.65
N VAL A 68 -6.72 4.10 20.13
CA VAL A 68 -6.55 5.21 19.19
C VAL A 68 -6.10 6.49 19.88
N ALA A 69 -6.63 6.79 21.08
CA ALA A 69 -6.28 7.99 21.82
C ALA A 69 -4.86 7.96 22.39
N GLU A 70 -4.36 6.78 22.77
CA GLU A 70 -2.96 6.58 23.19
C GLU A 70 -1.98 6.79 22.03
N ASP A 71 -2.37 6.42 20.82
CA ASP A 71 -1.58 6.53 19.59
C ASP A 71 -1.50 7.99 19.07
N ASP A 72 -2.55 8.78 19.28
CA ASP A 72 -2.59 10.21 18.95
C ASP A 72 -1.62 11.06 19.80
N ALA A 73 -1.23 10.58 20.98
CA ALA A 73 -0.28 11.27 21.84
C ALA A 73 1.18 11.19 21.34
N ALA A 74 1.46 10.38 20.30
CA ALA A 74 2.78 10.14 19.73
C ALA A 74 3.02 10.88 18.40
N ASP A 75 2.35 12.02 18.18
CA ASP A 75 2.36 12.71 16.89
C ASP A 75 3.78 13.14 16.48
N LEU A 76 4.30 12.51 15.42
CA LEU A 76 5.54 12.92 14.76
C LEU A 76 5.27 14.22 13.99
N PRO A 77 6.19 15.19 13.99
CA PRO A 77 6.02 16.41 13.21
C PRO A 77 5.96 16.09 11.71
N VAL A 78 4.83 16.33 11.07
CA VAL A 78 4.65 16.18 9.62
C VAL A 78 4.62 17.56 8.96
N PRO A 79 5.22 17.75 7.75
CA PRO A 79 5.20 19.04 7.07
C PRO A 79 3.77 19.59 6.86
N PRO A 80 3.55 20.91 6.97
CA PRO A 80 2.22 21.50 6.85
C PRO A 80 1.57 21.24 5.48
N ALA A 81 2.38 21.04 4.44
CA ALA A 81 1.92 20.71 3.11
C ALA A 81 1.21 19.34 3.04
N MET A 82 1.48 18.41 3.98
CA MET A 82 0.85 17.09 4.06
C MET A 82 -0.44 17.08 4.90
N ALA A 83 -0.74 18.15 5.64
CA ALA A 83 -1.93 18.27 6.48
C ALA A 83 -3.25 17.94 5.75
N PRO A 84 -3.54 18.42 4.52
CA PRO A 84 -4.79 18.07 3.84
C PRO A 84 -4.87 16.58 3.46
N ILE A 85 -3.73 15.93 3.18
CA ILE A 85 -3.69 14.49 2.84
C ILE A 85 -3.85 13.65 4.11
N LEU A 86 -3.21 14.04 5.21
CA LEU A 86 -3.41 13.44 6.52
C LEU A 86 -4.87 13.51 6.97
N ALA A 87 -5.53 14.64 6.75
CA ALA A 87 -6.95 14.80 7.05
C ALA A 87 -7.82 13.83 6.21
N ARG A 88 -7.48 13.60 4.94
CA ARG A 88 -8.17 12.60 4.08
C ARG A 88 -7.94 11.16 4.55
N LEU A 89 -6.71 10.85 4.97
CA LEU A 89 -6.37 9.56 5.57
C LEU A 89 -7.19 9.31 6.85
N GLU A 90 -7.23 10.30 7.74
CA GLU A 90 -8.02 10.24 8.97
C GLU A 90 -9.52 10.10 8.69
N ALA A 91 -10.05 10.86 7.73
CA ALA A 91 -11.44 10.76 7.31
C ALA A 91 -11.77 9.36 6.78
N SER A 92 -10.88 8.78 5.95
CA SER A 92 -11.02 7.43 5.42
C SER A 92 -11.04 6.38 6.54
N ARG A 93 -10.17 6.54 7.54
CA ARG A 93 -10.08 5.68 8.72
C ARG A 93 -11.33 5.80 9.61
N ALA A 94 -11.79 7.03 9.86
CA ALA A 94 -12.98 7.29 10.69
C ALA A 94 -14.25 6.73 10.04
N ALA A 95 -14.43 6.97 8.73
CA ALA A 95 -15.52 6.37 7.96
C ALA A 95 -15.50 4.84 8.03
N MET A 96 -14.30 4.25 8.02
CA MET A 96 -14.12 2.82 8.13
C MET A 96 -14.55 2.26 9.49
N MET A 97 -14.19 2.94 10.58
CA MET A 97 -14.59 2.54 11.93
C MET A 97 -16.11 2.63 12.12
N LEU A 98 -16.74 3.67 11.58
CA LEU A 98 -18.20 3.81 11.59
C LEU A 98 -18.89 2.69 10.79
N GLU A 99 -18.35 2.31 9.63
CA GLU A 99 -18.91 1.22 8.82
C GLU A 99 -18.80 -0.14 9.52
N ILE A 100 -17.70 -0.40 10.24
CA ILE A 100 -17.54 -1.57 11.11
C ILE A 100 -18.62 -1.56 12.19
N GLU A 101 -18.81 -0.45 12.88
CA GLU A 101 -19.80 -0.34 13.96
C GLU A 101 -21.22 -0.61 13.44
N GLN A 102 -21.60 -0.02 12.30
CA GLN A 102 -22.92 -0.22 11.69
C GLN A 102 -23.16 -1.68 11.28
N ARG A 103 -22.16 -2.33 10.67
CA ARG A 103 -22.25 -3.75 10.29
C ARG A 103 -22.27 -4.65 11.53
N MET A 104 -21.54 -4.32 12.57
CA MET A 104 -21.57 -5.05 13.84
C MET A 104 -22.94 -4.95 14.51
N ARG A 105 -23.55 -3.77 14.59
CA ARG A 105 -24.90 -3.58 15.15
C ARG A 105 -25.97 -4.44 14.47
N THR A 106 -25.81 -4.76 13.19
CA THR A 106 -26.78 -5.58 12.45
C THR A 106 -26.41 -7.06 12.44
N ARG A 107 -25.14 -7.42 12.27
CA ARG A 107 -24.69 -8.82 12.13
C ARG A 107 -24.45 -9.51 13.47
N MET A 108 -24.08 -8.77 14.50
CA MET A 108 -23.83 -9.31 15.85
C MET A 108 -25.05 -10.05 16.44
N PRO A 109 -26.25 -9.44 16.50
CA PRO A 109 -27.42 -10.15 17.04
C PRO A 109 -27.79 -11.38 16.21
N ILE A 110 -27.56 -11.35 14.88
CA ILE A 110 -27.80 -12.50 14.00
C ILE A 110 -26.84 -13.64 14.36
N GLY A 111 -25.54 -13.36 14.54
CA GLY A 111 -24.56 -14.38 14.93
C GLY A 111 -24.82 -14.97 16.30
N LEU A 112 -25.15 -14.13 17.30
CA LEU A 112 -25.51 -14.62 18.63
C LEU A 112 -26.77 -15.49 18.60
N ALA A 113 -27.80 -15.09 17.85
CA ALA A 113 -29.00 -15.90 17.67
C ALA A 113 -28.68 -17.22 16.97
N ALA A 114 -27.88 -17.20 15.89
CA ALA A 114 -27.45 -18.39 15.18
C ALA A 114 -26.63 -19.34 16.07
N GLY A 115 -25.78 -18.80 16.94
CA GLY A 115 -25.06 -19.56 17.95
C GLY A 115 -25.99 -20.18 18.99
N ALA A 116 -27.00 -19.44 19.47
CA ALA A 116 -27.95 -19.97 20.46
C ALA A 116 -28.85 -21.09 19.93
N LEU A 117 -29.09 -21.16 18.61
CA LEU A 117 -30.00 -22.15 17.99
C LEU A 117 -29.59 -23.62 18.23
N PRO A 118 -28.33 -24.05 18.00
CA PRO A 118 -27.89 -25.40 18.34
C PRO A 118 -28.12 -25.79 19.81
N TRP A 119 -27.85 -24.87 20.75
CA TRP A 119 -28.09 -25.10 22.17
C TRP A 119 -29.58 -25.22 22.50
N LEU A 120 -30.41 -24.35 21.93
CA LEU A 120 -31.86 -24.42 22.10
C LEU A 120 -32.42 -25.73 21.54
N TRP A 121 -31.89 -26.19 20.39
CA TRP A 121 -32.27 -27.45 19.78
C TRP A 121 -31.91 -28.65 20.67
N SER A 122 -30.74 -28.63 21.31
CA SER A 122 -30.31 -29.75 22.16
C SER A 122 -31.17 -29.92 23.41
N GLN A 123 -31.87 -28.88 23.88
CA GLN A 123 -32.81 -28.97 25.00
C GLN A 123 -34.02 -29.90 24.72
N PHE A 124 -34.35 -30.14 23.45
CA PHE A 124 -35.42 -31.07 23.05
C PHE A 124 -34.91 -32.50 22.83
N GLY A 125 -33.60 -32.74 22.95
CA GLY A 125 -33.00 -34.05 22.80
C GLY A 125 -33.18 -34.95 24.03
N ARG A 126 -32.93 -36.26 23.87
CA ARG A 126 -32.95 -37.22 24.99
C ARG A 126 -31.90 -36.95 26.07
N ARG A 127 -30.90 -36.12 25.77
CA ARG A 127 -29.86 -35.64 26.68
C ARG A 127 -29.67 -34.14 26.42
N PRO A 128 -30.31 -33.26 27.21
CA PRO A 128 -30.14 -31.82 27.05
C PRO A 128 -28.72 -31.40 27.44
N ASP A 129 -28.14 -30.47 26.69
CA ASP A 129 -26.81 -29.93 27.01
C ASP A 129 -26.88 -29.03 28.24
N ASP A 130 -25.81 -29.05 29.05
CA ASP A 130 -25.64 -28.17 30.20
C ASP A 130 -25.75 -26.67 29.79
N PRO A 131 -26.44 -25.83 30.57
CA PRO A 131 -26.46 -24.38 30.37
C PRO A 131 -25.09 -23.71 30.13
N LEU A 132 -24.00 -24.26 30.68
CA LEU A 132 -22.65 -23.75 30.46
C LEU A 132 -22.21 -23.82 28.98
N PHE A 133 -22.73 -24.76 28.19
CA PHE A 133 -22.44 -24.84 26.76
C PHE A 133 -23.05 -23.70 25.95
N LEU A 134 -24.11 -23.04 26.44
CA LEU A 134 -24.68 -21.86 25.78
C LEU A 134 -23.63 -20.77 25.60
N ALA A 135 -22.78 -20.55 26.59
CA ALA A 135 -21.70 -19.56 26.51
C ALA A 135 -20.73 -19.87 25.36
N VAL A 136 -20.37 -21.14 25.19
CA VAL A 136 -19.50 -21.59 24.08
C VAL A 136 -20.15 -21.30 22.73
N TYR A 137 -21.41 -21.68 22.57
CA TYR A 137 -22.14 -21.45 21.32
C TYR A 137 -22.35 -19.96 21.01
N LEU A 138 -22.59 -19.13 22.02
CA LEU A 138 -22.66 -17.67 21.86
C LEU A 138 -21.30 -17.08 21.44
N VAL A 139 -20.19 -17.56 21.99
CA VAL A 139 -18.84 -17.14 21.57
C VAL A 139 -18.58 -17.53 20.11
N VAL A 140 -18.96 -18.74 19.70
CA VAL A 140 -18.84 -19.19 18.30
C VAL A 140 -19.69 -18.34 17.37
N GLY A 141 -20.95 -18.09 17.74
CA GLY A 141 -21.84 -17.20 16.99
C GLY A 141 -21.31 -15.77 16.91
N ALA A 142 -20.70 -15.29 17.99
CA ALA A 142 -20.15 -13.95 18.05
C ALA A 142 -18.92 -13.76 17.17
N THR A 143 -18.01 -14.73 17.21
CA THR A 143 -16.80 -14.74 16.38
C THR A 143 -17.16 -14.85 14.89
N ALA A 144 -18.15 -15.67 14.52
CA ALA A 144 -18.65 -15.76 13.15
C ALA A 144 -19.29 -14.45 12.65
N ALA A 145 -20.09 -13.77 13.48
CA ALA A 145 -20.64 -12.46 13.11
C ALA A 145 -19.55 -11.39 12.99
N TRP A 146 -18.54 -11.40 13.86
CA TRP A 146 -17.40 -10.49 13.78
C TRP A 146 -16.61 -10.67 12.48
N THR A 147 -16.26 -11.91 12.12
CA THR A 147 -15.53 -12.21 10.89
C THR A 147 -16.35 -11.84 9.66
N TRP A 148 -17.65 -12.12 9.66
CA TRP A 148 -18.54 -11.71 8.58
C TRP A 148 -18.66 -10.18 8.47
N ALA A 149 -18.74 -9.46 9.58
CA ALA A 149 -18.78 -8.00 9.61
C ALA A 149 -17.47 -7.40 9.08
N SER A 150 -16.32 -7.88 9.56
CA SER A 150 -14.99 -7.30 9.35
C SER A 150 -14.23 -7.79 8.11
N GLY A 151 -14.58 -8.96 7.54
CA GLY A 151 -13.79 -9.59 6.48
C GLY A 151 -13.68 -8.80 5.17
N SER A 152 -14.76 -8.14 4.74
CA SER A 152 -14.77 -7.32 3.50
C SER A 152 -14.29 -5.89 3.71
N LEU A 153 -14.05 -5.51 4.95
CA LEU A 153 -13.85 -4.14 5.36
C LEU A 153 -12.38 -3.72 5.19
N ALA A 154 -11.42 -4.58 5.53
CA ALA A 154 -9.99 -4.30 5.31
C ALA A 154 -9.68 -4.00 3.83
N SER A 155 -10.24 -4.78 2.90
CA SER A 155 -10.07 -4.56 1.46
C SER A 155 -10.75 -3.27 0.97
N ALA A 156 -11.88 -2.90 1.57
CA ALA A 156 -12.56 -1.63 1.25
C ALA A 156 -11.74 -0.42 1.73
N TYR A 157 -11.15 -0.49 2.92
CA TYR A 157 -10.25 0.53 3.45
C TYR A 157 -9.02 0.72 2.55
N ARG A 158 -8.36 -0.38 2.20
CA ARG A 158 -7.23 -0.40 1.26
C ARG A 158 -7.56 0.31 -0.05
N ARG A 159 -8.71 0.01 -0.65
CA ARG A 159 -9.15 0.62 -1.91
C ARG A 159 -9.43 2.12 -1.77
N ARG A 160 -10.10 2.54 -0.69
CA ARG A 160 -10.36 3.96 -0.41
C ARG A 160 -9.06 4.71 -0.18
N TYR A 161 -8.15 4.16 0.62
CA TYR A 161 -6.82 4.73 0.84
C TYR A 161 -6.08 4.97 -0.48
N LYS A 162 -6.01 3.96 -1.35
CA LYS A 162 -5.34 4.05 -2.64
C LYS A 162 -5.88 5.22 -3.49
N ASN A 163 -7.19 5.43 -3.53
CA ASN A 163 -7.78 6.51 -4.33
C ASN A 163 -7.75 7.89 -3.63
N ASP A 164 -8.06 7.94 -2.34
CA ASP A 164 -8.29 9.19 -1.61
C ASP A 164 -7.00 9.80 -1.05
N VAL A 165 -5.93 9.00 -0.93
CA VAL A 165 -4.65 9.40 -0.34
C VAL A 165 -3.51 9.38 -1.36
N LEU A 166 -3.33 8.28 -2.13
CA LEU A 166 -2.17 8.18 -3.03
C LEU A 166 -2.29 9.13 -4.24
N THR A 167 -3.49 9.34 -4.79
CA THR A 167 -3.68 10.26 -5.91
C THR A 167 -3.34 11.71 -5.55
N PRO A 168 -3.85 12.29 -4.44
CA PRO A 168 -3.42 13.62 -4.00
C PRO A 168 -1.94 13.69 -3.62
N LEU A 169 -1.38 12.62 -3.03
CA LEU A 169 0.04 12.53 -2.69
C LEU A 169 0.93 12.65 -3.93
N ALA A 170 0.61 11.90 -4.99
CA ALA A 170 1.32 11.97 -6.25
C ALA A 170 1.23 13.39 -6.86
N ALA A 171 0.03 13.96 -6.91
CA ALA A 171 -0.22 15.29 -7.47
C ALA A 171 0.48 16.42 -6.71
N GLN A 172 0.82 16.21 -5.43
CA GLN A 172 1.60 17.17 -4.64
C GLN A 172 3.08 17.18 -5.03
N LEU A 173 3.62 16.05 -5.49
CA LEU A 173 5.03 15.89 -5.85
C LEU A 173 5.34 16.36 -7.28
N GLY A 174 4.32 16.59 -8.12
CA GLY A 174 4.48 17.04 -9.50
C GLY A 174 3.21 16.80 -10.31
N ASP A 175 3.32 16.81 -11.64
CA ASP A 175 2.25 16.38 -12.55
C ASP A 175 2.20 14.85 -12.63
N LEU A 176 2.05 14.22 -11.46
CA LEU A 176 2.06 12.79 -11.25
C LEU A 176 0.69 12.33 -10.76
N SER A 177 0.33 11.11 -11.15
CA SER A 177 -0.93 10.47 -10.79
C SER A 177 -0.67 9.04 -10.32
N TYR A 178 -1.49 8.60 -9.38
CA TYR A 178 -1.52 7.20 -8.95
C TYR A 178 -2.54 6.41 -9.78
N ARG A 179 -2.19 5.18 -10.15
CA ARG A 179 -3.08 4.20 -10.77
C ARG A 179 -2.68 2.77 -10.38
N ALA A 180 -3.59 1.83 -10.61
CA ALA A 180 -3.21 0.41 -10.64
C ALA A 180 -2.18 0.20 -11.75
N ALA A 181 -1.09 -0.52 -11.43
CA ALA A 181 0.03 -0.61 -12.33
C ALA A 181 -0.34 -1.30 -13.65
N VAL A 182 0.17 -0.76 -14.75
CA VAL A 182 0.23 -1.50 -16.01
C VAL A 182 1.55 -2.27 -15.99
N ALA A 183 1.45 -3.61 -15.94
CA ALA A 183 2.61 -4.48 -15.91
C ALA A 183 3.57 -4.13 -17.07
N PRO A 184 4.84 -3.77 -16.78
CA PRO A 184 5.82 -3.53 -17.83
C PRO A 184 6.02 -4.81 -18.66
N ASP A 185 6.43 -4.64 -19.91
CA ASP A 185 6.71 -5.79 -20.77
C ASP A 185 7.85 -6.65 -20.17
N ALA A 186 7.51 -7.88 -19.79
CA ALA A 186 8.45 -8.84 -19.23
C ALA A 186 9.58 -9.17 -20.21
N ALA A 187 9.37 -9.07 -21.53
CA ALA A 187 10.44 -9.26 -22.51
C ALA A 187 11.46 -8.12 -22.43
N MET A 188 11.00 -6.87 -22.36
CA MET A 188 11.85 -5.69 -22.18
C MET A 188 12.69 -5.79 -20.90
N ILE A 189 12.09 -6.13 -19.76
CA ILE A 189 12.84 -6.29 -18.50
C ILE A 189 13.89 -7.41 -18.61
N ARG A 190 13.55 -8.53 -19.25
CA ARG A 190 14.50 -9.63 -19.48
C ARG A 190 15.63 -9.24 -20.43
N GLU A 191 15.38 -8.40 -21.42
CA GLU A 191 16.41 -7.92 -22.35
C GLU A 191 17.42 -6.99 -21.68
N GLN A 192 16.94 -6.18 -20.73
CA GLN A 192 17.78 -5.32 -19.90
C GLN A 192 18.70 -6.13 -18.97
N ARG A 193 18.36 -7.40 -18.66
CA ARG A 193 19.09 -8.31 -17.72
C ARG A 193 19.58 -7.63 -16.45
N MET A 194 18.80 -6.66 -15.96
CA MET A 194 19.02 -6.01 -14.68
C MET A 194 18.81 -6.97 -13.51
N PHE A 195 17.98 -7.99 -13.73
CA PHE A 195 17.61 -9.00 -12.74
C PHE A 195 18.04 -10.39 -13.21
N PRO A 196 18.27 -11.34 -12.27
CA PRO A 196 18.34 -12.76 -12.57
C PRO A 196 17.10 -13.26 -13.33
N TYR A 197 17.16 -14.50 -13.81
CA TYR A 197 16.01 -15.14 -14.45
C TYR A 197 14.76 -15.11 -13.53
N PHE A 198 13.61 -14.80 -14.12
CA PHE A 198 12.30 -14.83 -13.49
C PHE A 198 11.27 -15.36 -14.49
N ASP A 199 10.22 -16.00 -13.99
CA ASP A 199 9.09 -16.52 -14.78
C ASP A 199 7.77 -15.81 -14.47
N ARG A 200 7.70 -15.11 -13.32
CA ARG A 200 6.55 -14.33 -12.88
C ARG A 200 6.93 -12.88 -12.68
N LEU A 201 6.05 -12.00 -13.17
CA LEU A 201 6.11 -10.56 -12.98
C LEU A 201 4.75 -10.11 -12.47
N THR A 202 4.75 -9.44 -11.33
CA THR A 202 3.57 -8.81 -10.73
C THR A 202 3.83 -7.32 -10.58
N ALA A 203 2.89 -6.49 -11.02
CA ALA A 203 2.94 -5.05 -10.85
C ALA A 203 1.61 -4.62 -10.24
N ASP A 204 1.66 -3.99 -9.06
CA ASP A 204 0.44 -3.72 -8.28
C ASP A 204 0.06 -2.24 -8.36
N ASP A 205 1.00 -1.36 -8.05
CA ASP A 205 0.78 0.08 -7.87
C ASP A 205 1.76 0.89 -8.72
N GLU A 206 1.27 1.94 -9.38
CA GLU A 206 2.09 2.80 -10.22
C GLU A 206 1.81 4.28 -9.96
N ILE A 207 2.88 5.06 -9.81
CA ILE A 207 2.88 6.52 -9.92
C ILE A 207 3.47 6.90 -11.26
N VAL A 208 2.69 7.61 -12.07
CA VAL A 208 3.06 7.96 -13.46
C VAL A 208 2.68 9.38 -13.78
N GLY A 209 3.47 10.02 -14.63
CA GLY A 209 3.16 11.34 -15.18
C GLY A 209 4.42 12.04 -15.64
N THR A 210 4.49 13.34 -15.40
CA THR A 210 5.68 14.15 -15.67
C THR A 210 6.18 14.85 -14.42
N TYR A 211 7.50 14.94 -14.30
CA TYR A 211 8.17 15.68 -13.24
C TYR A 211 9.14 16.66 -13.90
N HIS A 212 8.93 17.96 -13.71
CA HIS A 212 9.62 19.03 -14.44
C HIS A 212 9.67 18.81 -15.97
N GLY A 213 8.57 18.29 -16.54
CA GLY A 213 8.43 18.03 -17.97
C GLY A 213 9.09 16.72 -18.47
N VAL A 214 9.73 15.96 -17.57
CA VAL A 214 10.29 14.64 -17.89
C VAL A 214 9.29 13.54 -17.53
N PRO A 215 8.94 12.64 -18.48
CA PRO A 215 8.14 11.46 -18.18
C PRO A 215 8.79 10.56 -17.14
N ILE A 216 8.06 10.23 -16.08
CA ILE A 216 8.49 9.32 -15.02
C ILE A 216 7.38 8.28 -14.76
N SER A 217 7.79 7.04 -14.52
CA SER A 217 6.95 5.95 -14.02
C SER A 217 7.66 5.27 -12.85
N ILE A 218 6.96 5.08 -11.74
CA ILE A 218 7.42 4.41 -10.52
C ILE A 218 6.43 3.29 -10.25
N VAL A 219 6.87 2.05 -10.39
CA VAL A 219 6.01 0.85 -10.27
C VAL A 219 6.47 0.02 -9.08
N GLU A 220 5.55 -0.41 -8.20
CA GLU A 220 5.83 -1.52 -7.27
C GLU A 220 5.81 -2.84 -8.04
N LEU A 221 6.98 -3.47 -8.14
CA LEU A 221 7.24 -4.63 -8.99
C LEU A 221 7.77 -5.79 -8.15
N GLU A 222 7.14 -6.95 -8.28
CA GLU A 222 7.62 -8.23 -7.77
C GLU A 222 8.00 -9.14 -8.94
N LEU A 223 9.22 -9.65 -8.93
CA LEU A 223 9.72 -10.66 -9.85
C LEU A 223 10.00 -11.94 -9.07
N ALA A 224 9.49 -13.07 -9.56
CA ALA A 224 9.70 -14.36 -8.93
C ALA A 224 10.12 -15.44 -9.93
N ASP A 225 10.86 -16.44 -9.43
CA ASP A 225 11.27 -17.64 -10.14
C ASP A 225 10.62 -18.86 -9.47
N THR A 226 9.67 -19.48 -10.16
CA THR A 226 8.95 -20.65 -9.68
C THR A 226 9.67 -21.94 -10.11
N ARG A 227 10.29 -22.63 -9.17
CA ARG A 227 10.96 -23.93 -9.39
C ARG A 227 10.17 -25.06 -8.75
N GLY A 228 9.33 -25.71 -9.56
CA GLY A 228 8.46 -26.79 -9.10
C GLY A 228 7.44 -26.29 -8.09
N LYS A 229 7.62 -26.64 -6.80
CA LYS A 229 6.75 -26.18 -5.69
C LYS A 229 7.32 -24.98 -4.92
N SER A 230 8.55 -24.58 -5.20
CA SER A 230 9.19 -23.44 -4.54
C SER A 230 9.05 -22.18 -5.39
N THR A 231 8.74 -21.05 -4.78
CA THR A 231 8.77 -19.73 -5.43
C THR A 231 9.82 -18.90 -4.72
N ILE A 232 10.80 -18.40 -5.46
CA ILE A 232 11.85 -17.54 -4.93
C ILE A 232 11.61 -16.13 -5.46
N ILE A 233 11.51 -15.15 -4.57
CA ILE A 233 11.44 -13.74 -4.95
C ILE A 233 12.84 -13.30 -5.41
N VAL A 234 12.91 -12.86 -6.66
CA VAL A 234 14.11 -12.37 -7.33
C VAL A 234 14.28 -10.88 -7.09
N PHE A 235 13.19 -10.13 -7.14
CA PHE A 235 13.13 -8.70 -6.88
C PHE A 235 11.77 -8.36 -6.29
N ASP A 236 11.74 -7.46 -5.33
CA ASP A 236 10.53 -6.91 -4.76
C ASP A 236 10.84 -5.48 -4.30
N GLY A 237 10.18 -4.48 -4.89
CA GLY A 237 10.45 -3.07 -4.61
C GLY A 237 10.00 -2.11 -5.70
N LEU A 238 10.60 -0.92 -5.73
CA LEU A 238 10.27 0.11 -6.72
C LEU A 238 11.11 -0.07 -7.98
N PHE A 239 10.43 -0.15 -9.12
CA PHE A 239 11.00 -0.09 -10.45
C PHE A 239 10.68 1.28 -11.06
N VAL A 240 11.70 2.11 -11.19
CA VAL A 240 11.59 3.50 -11.63
C VAL A 240 12.11 3.63 -13.05
N ARG A 241 11.36 4.28 -13.92
CA ARG A 241 11.75 4.65 -15.28
C ARG A 241 11.66 6.16 -15.45
N ILE A 242 12.75 6.76 -15.90
CA ILE A 242 12.88 8.18 -16.17
C ILE A 242 13.27 8.32 -17.65
N ALA A 243 12.46 9.02 -18.43
CA ALA A 243 12.80 9.32 -19.81
C ALA A 243 13.86 10.42 -19.86
N LEU A 244 15.08 10.05 -20.24
CA LEU A 244 16.17 11.00 -20.43
C LEU A 244 15.78 12.03 -21.50
N PRO A 245 16.14 13.31 -21.38
CA PRO A 245 15.87 14.29 -22.44
C PRO A 245 16.72 14.07 -23.70
N ARG A 246 17.81 13.32 -23.58
CA ARG A 246 18.77 13.05 -24.65
C ARG A 246 19.12 11.58 -24.69
N MET A 247 19.21 11.06 -25.92
CA MET A 247 19.61 9.69 -26.17
C MET A 247 21.11 9.51 -25.87
N LEU A 248 21.43 8.50 -25.06
CA LEU A 248 22.78 8.10 -24.75
C LEU A 248 23.36 7.29 -25.91
N SER A 249 24.61 7.58 -26.28
CA SER A 249 25.36 6.86 -27.33
C SER A 249 25.85 5.47 -26.89
N GLY A 250 25.67 5.12 -25.61
CA GLY A 250 26.10 3.86 -25.03
C GLY A 250 25.28 3.46 -23.81
N MET A 251 25.53 2.25 -23.33
CA MET A 251 24.89 1.70 -22.14
C MET A 251 25.76 2.00 -20.91
N THR A 252 25.14 2.47 -19.84
CA THR A 252 25.80 2.73 -18.55
C THR A 252 25.05 2.00 -17.44
N ALA A 253 25.74 1.18 -16.66
CA ALA A 253 25.17 0.46 -15.52
C ALA A 253 25.87 0.87 -14.23
N VAL A 254 25.08 1.22 -13.22
CA VAL A 254 25.52 1.48 -11.85
C VAL A 254 25.08 0.31 -11.00
N VAL A 255 26.05 -0.39 -10.44
CA VAL A 255 25.89 -1.67 -9.77
C VAL A 255 26.32 -1.46 -8.32
N ALA A 256 25.44 -1.70 -7.34
CA ALA A 256 25.83 -1.74 -5.92
C ALA A 256 26.81 -2.90 -5.66
N ASP A 257 27.20 -3.22 -4.42
CA ASP A 257 28.11 -4.34 -4.10
C ASP A 257 27.43 -5.51 -3.34
N ILE A 258 26.12 -5.72 -3.57
CA ILE A 258 25.29 -6.72 -2.88
C ILE A 258 24.54 -7.64 -3.88
N GLY A 259 24.88 -8.93 -3.90
CA GLY A 259 24.03 -10.11 -4.21
C GLY A 259 23.34 -10.24 -5.58
N VAL A 260 22.58 -9.24 -6.03
CA VAL A 260 21.71 -9.28 -7.23
C VAL A 260 22.47 -9.00 -8.54
N LEU A 261 23.78 -8.73 -8.42
CA LEU A 261 24.55 -7.94 -9.36
C LEU A 261 25.40 -8.75 -10.34
N THR A 262 25.52 -10.05 -10.12
CA THR A 262 26.22 -10.95 -11.02
C THR A 262 25.58 -10.89 -12.41
N ALA A 263 24.24 -10.90 -12.48
CA ALA A 263 23.52 -10.88 -13.76
C ALA A 263 23.79 -9.59 -14.57
N LEU A 264 23.69 -8.42 -13.95
CA LEU A 264 23.91 -7.14 -14.62
C LEU A 264 25.40 -6.95 -14.98
N ARG A 265 26.33 -7.32 -14.09
CA ARG A 265 27.77 -7.26 -14.38
C ARG A 265 28.15 -8.19 -15.53
N ASP A 266 27.66 -9.43 -15.51
CA ASP A 266 27.96 -10.43 -16.54
C ASP A 266 27.36 -10.00 -17.89
N LEU A 267 26.17 -9.37 -17.89
CA LEU A 267 25.60 -8.73 -19.07
C LEU A 267 26.51 -7.62 -19.61
N MET A 268 26.96 -6.71 -18.74
CA MET A 268 27.85 -5.62 -19.14
C MET A 268 29.13 -6.18 -19.78
N GLY A 269 29.72 -7.21 -19.19
CA GLY A 269 30.86 -7.93 -19.77
C GLY A 269 30.53 -8.54 -21.14
N ALA A 270 29.39 -9.21 -21.29
CA ALA A 270 28.94 -9.80 -22.55
C ALA A 270 28.68 -8.75 -23.65
N ARG A 271 28.30 -7.52 -23.28
CA ARG A 271 28.09 -6.39 -24.20
C ARG A 271 29.35 -5.54 -24.43
N GLY A 272 30.52 -6.01 -23.98
CA GLY A 272 31.80 -5.33 -24.18
C GLY A 272 31.95 -4.04 -23.38
N ALA A 273 31.14 -3.85 -22.32
CA ALA A 273 31.25 -2.68 -21.46
C ALA A 273 32.44 -2.81 -20.51
N GLY A 274 33.24 -1.76 -20.43
CA GLY A 274 34.39 -1.66 -19.54
C GLY A 274 34.02 -1.02 -18.20
N ARG A 275 34.76 -1.35 -17.15
CA ARG A 275 34.65 -0.64 -15.87
C ARG A 275 35.11 0.81 -16.04
N VAL A 276 34.27 1.75 -15.63
CA VAL A 276 34.58 3.19 -15.63
C VAL A 276 34.91 3.59 -14.20
N ARG A 277 36.13 4.11 -13.98
CA ARG A 277 36.49 4.70 -12.69
C ARG A 277 36.10 6.17 -12.67
N LEU A 278 35.40 6.55 -11.61
CA LEU A 278 35.00 7.92 -11.31
C LEU A 278 35.94 8.54 -10.26
N GLU A 279 35.91 9.86 -10.20
CA GLU A 279 36.77 10.64 -9.29
C GLU A 279 36.23 10.71 -7.86
N ASP A 280 34.95 10.38 -7.65
CA ASP A 280 34.32 10.40 -6.35
C ASP A 280 34.64 9.12 -5.55
N PRO A 281 35.46 9.22 -4.48
CA PRO A 281 35.88 8.06 -3.71
C PRO A 281 34.76 7.48 -2.83
N VAL A 282 33.72 8.25 -2.52
CA VAL A 282 32.56 7.75 -1.77
C VAL A 282 31.73 6.88 -2.69
N PHE A 283 31.44 7.37 -3.90
CA PHE A 283 30.66 6.64 -4.89
C PHE A 283 31.35 5.34 -5.32
N GLU A 284 32.65 5.37 -5.66
CA GLU A 284 33.40 4.17 -6.08
C GLU A 284 33.50 3.07 -5.01
N ARG A 285 33.33 3.42 -3.72
CA ARG A 285 33.27 2.43 -2.63
C ARG A 285 31.91 1.76 -2.52
N LEU A 286 30.85 2.46 -2.90
CA LEU A 286 29.47 1.98 -2.74
C LEU A 286 28.94 1.31 -4.01
N TYR A 287 29.41 1.78 -5.17
CA TYR A 287 28.94 1.41 -6.49
C TYR A 287 30.11 1.17 -7.45
N GLN A 288 29.91 0.22 -8.36
CA GLN A 288 30.78 -0.03 -9.49
C GLN A 288 30.05 0.38 -10.78
N VAL A 289 30.76 1.08 -11.66
CA VAL A 289 30.20 1.56 -12.92
C VAL A 289 30.78 0.80 -14.08
N TYR A 290 29.90 0.33 -14.97
CA TYR A 290 30.27 -0.28 -16.23
C TYR A 290 29.64 0.52 -17.35
N ALA A 291 30.35 0.73 -18.47
CA ALA A 291 29.78 1.40 -19.63
C ALA A 291 30.42 0.94 -20.94
N THR A 292 29.64 0.97 -22.02
CA THR A 292 30.15 0.78 -23.40
C THR A 292 30.80 2.06 -23.93
N ASP A 293 30.39 3.22 -23.42
CA ASP A 293 31.00 4.51 -23.71
C ASP A 293 31.26 5.27 -22.40
N GLN A 294 32.54 5.41 -22.06
CA GLN A 294 32.96 6.06 -20.81
C GLN A 294 32.68 7.56 -20.80
N ILE A 295 32.64 8.22 -21.96
CA ILE A 295 32.38 9.65 -22.06
C ILE A 295 30.90 9.90 -21.75
N SER A 296 30.01 9.15 -22.39
CA SER A 296 28.57 9.18 -22.09
C SER A 296 28.27 8.85 -20.62
N ALA A 297 28.97 7.87 -20.04
CA ALA A 297 28.81 7.51 -18.63
C ALA A 297 29.18 8.65 -17.68
N ARG A 298 30.32 9.32 -17.89
CA ARG A 298 30.74 10.48 -17.07
C ARG A 298 29.84 11.69 -17.27
N ALA A 299 29.27 11.86 -18.46
CA ALA A 299 28.29 12.91 -18.71
C ALA A 299 27.00 12.69 -17.90
N LEU A 300 26.54 11.44 -17.77
CA LEU A 300 25.38 11.09 -16.95
C LEU A 300 25.68 11.15 -15.44
N LEU A 301 26.79 10.57 -15.01
CA LEU A 301 27.18 10.42 -13.60
C LEU A 301 27.89 11.67 -13.06
N THR A 302 27.19 12.79 -13.12
CA THR A 302 27.66 14.06 -12.55
C THR A 302 27.77 13.98 -11.02
N PRO A 303 28.58 14.84 -10.37
CA PRO A 303 28.65 14.90 -8.91
C PRO A 303 27.27 15.07 -8.24
N ALA A 304 26.38 15.85 -8.86
CA ALA A 304 25.01 16.04 -8.36
C ALA A 304 24.21 14.73 -8.43
N PHE A 305 24.24 14.03 -9.57
CA PHE A 305 23.57 12.73 -9.71
C PHE A 305 24.11 11.70 -8.73
N MET A 306 25.44 11.56 -8.63
CA MET A 306 26.09 10.62 -7.71
C MET A 306 25.68 10.88 -6.25
N THR A 307 25.68 12.15 -5.82
CA THR A 307 25.25 12.54 -4.46
C THR A 307 23.80 12.12 -4.19
N ARG A 308 22.89 12.47 -5.11
CA ARG A 308 21.45 12.13 -5.00
C ARG A 308 21.24 10.61 -5.00
N PHE A 309 22.00 9.86 -5.81
CA PHE A 309 21.94 8.40 -5.89
C PHE A 309 22.46 7.72 -4.61
N ILE A 310 23.53 8.26 -4.00
CA ILE A 310 24.01 7.81 -2.67
C ILE A 310 22.94 8.05 -1.62
N THR A 311 22.35 9.26 -1.58
CA THR A 311 21.28 9.59 -0.63
C THR A 311 20.07 8.67 -0.77
N LEU A 312 19.71 8.28 -2.00
CA LEU A 312 18.66 7.27 -2.24
C LEU A 312 19.04 5.90 -1.66
N GLY A 313 20.31 5.50 -1.77
CA GLY A 313 20.81 4.23 -1.23
C GLY A 313 21.02 4.17 0.27
N ASP A 314 21.17 5.31 0.94
CA ASP A 314 21.28 5.40 2.40
C ASP A 314 19.93 5.36 3.11
N ARG A 315 18.82 5.29 2.35
CA ARG A 315 17.48 5.25 2.92
C ARG A 315 17.18 3.97 3.65
N THR A 316 16.53 4.12 4.80
CA THR A 316 16.08 2.98 5.59
C THR A 316 14.95 2.23 4.88
N GLY A 317 15.00 0.90 4.97
CA GLY A 317 13.98 0.00 4.43
C GLY A 317 14.09 -0.29 2.93
N PHE A 318 15.12 0.18 2.23
CA PHE A 318 15.50 -0.29 0.91
C PHE A 318 16.90 -0.90 0.95
N GLN A 319 17.22 -1.70 -0.07
CA GLN A 319 18.59 -2.04 -0.42
C GLN A 319 19.18 -0.94 -1.29
N ARG A 320 20.50 -0.95 -1.48
CA ARG A 320 21.15 0.03 -2.36
C ARG A 320 20.59 -0.09 -3.79
N PRO A 321 20.23 1.04 -4.43
CA PRO A 321 19.67 1.03 -5.77
C PRO A 321 20.68 0.54 -6.81
N VAL A 322 20.15 -0.06 -7.86
CA VAL A 322 20.88 -0.41 -9.07
C VAL A 322 20.28 0.43 -10.21
N ALA A 323 21.09 0.89 -11.15
CA ALA A 323 20.60 1.65 -12.29
C ALA A 323 21.18 1.15 -13.61
N LEU A 324 20.36 1.25 -14.66
CA LEU A 324 20.73 1.00 -16.04
C LEU A 324 20.21 2.14 -16.90
N ALA A 325 21.13 2.80 -17.62
CA ALA A 325 20.81 3.83 -18.57
C ALA A 325 21.17 3.35 -19.99
N GLN A 326 20.19 3.36 -20.89
CA GLN A 326 20.38 2.93 -22.28
C GLN A 326 19.42 3.68 -23.19
N GLY A 327 19.92 4.20 -24.31
CA GLY A 327 19.12 4.99 -25.23
C GLY A 327 18.56 6.21 -24.51
N ASN A 328 17.23 6.33 -24.46
CA ASN A 328 16.56 7.46 -23.84
C ASN A 328 15.92 7.14 -22.48
N ASP A 329 16.26 5.99 -21.88
CA ASP A 329 15.65 5.54 -20.63
C ASP A 329 16.73 5.34 -19.55
N LEU A 330 16.47 5.91 -18.37
CA LEU A 330 17.15 5.58 -17.12
C LEU A 330 16.20 4.74 -16.27
N THR A 331 16.60 3.51 -16.01
CA THR A 331 15.89 2.56 -15.16
C THR A 331 16.61 2.43 -13.83
N ILE A 332 15.88 2.53 -12.72
CA ILE A 332 16.41 2.35 -11.37
C ILE A 332 15.58 1.29 -10.65
N ALA A 333 16.25 0.31 -10.07
CA ALA A 333 15.62 -0.72 -9.25
C ALA A 333 16.01 -0.50 -7.79
N LEU A 334 15.01 -0.34 -6.94
CA LEU A 334 15.16 -0.10 -5.50
C LEU A 334 14.42 -1.21 -4.75
N ALA A 335 15.15 -2.26 -4.39
CA ALA A 335 14.56 -3.41 -3.69
C ALA A 335 14.19 -3.04 -2.25
N LYS A 336 12.99 -3.41 -1.81
CA LYS A 336 12.51 -3.17 -0.45
C LYS A 336 13.05 -4.22 0.51
N GLN A 337 13.20 -3.85 1.78
CA GLN A 337 13.51 -4.82 2.84
C GLN A 337 12.30 -5.72 3.12
N GLN A 338 12.53 -6.96 3.54
CA GLN A 338 11.44 -7.91 3.80
C GLN A 338 10.41 -7.36 4.80
N GLY A 339 9.13 -7.54 4.48
CA GLY A 339 8.00 -7.13 5.32
C GLY A 339 7.63 -5.65 5.25
N ARG A 340 8.24 -4.87 4.34
CA ARG A 340 7.86 -3.47 4.11
C ARG A 340 6.76 -3.38 3.06
N ASP A 341 5.63 -2.79 3.42
CA ASP A 341 4.58 -2.39 2.49
C ASP A 341 4.84 -0.95 1.99
N LEU A 342 4.76 -0.72 0.67
CA LEU A 342 5.04 0.59 0.06
C LEU A 342 3.76 1.40 -0.16
N PHE A 343 2.81 0.86 -0.92
CA PHE A 343 1.56 1.55 -1.28
C PHE A 343 0.34 1.06 -0.48
N GLU A 344 0.55 0.17 0.50
CA GLU A 344 -0.51 -0.39 1.32
C GLU A 344 -0.63 0.33 2.67
N PRO A 345 -1.85 0.65 3.13
CA PRO A 345 -2.01 1.31 4.41
C PRO A 345 -1.83 0.31 5.55
N PRO A 346 -1.25 0.74 6.68
CA PRO A 346 -1.30 0.00 7.93
C PRO A 346 -2.73 -0.26 8.40
N ALA A 347 -2.88 -1.10 9.42
CA ALA A 347 -4.18 -1.42 9.96
C ALA A 347 -4.95 -0.15 10.40
N TYR A 348 -6.22 -0.04 9.99
CA TYR A 348 -7.06 1.14 10.23
C TYR A 348 -7.21 1.52 11.72
N ASN A 349 -6.91 0.61 12.65
CA ASN A 349 -6.99 0.89 14.08
C ASN A 349 -5.77 1.64 14.64
N ARG A 350 -4.67 1.76 13.89
CA ARG A 350 -3.44 2.46 14.32
C ARG A 350 -3.22 3.74 13.52
N ARG A 351 -3.40 4.89 14.18
CA ARG A 351 -3.28 6.22 13.57
C ARG A 351 -1.82 6.60 13.32
N ALA A 352 -0.96 6.49 14.32
CA ALA A 352 0.44 6.90 14.22
C ALA A 352 1.16 6.06 13.18
N ASP A 353 0.90 4.74 13.13
CA ASP A 353 1.43 3.86 12.07
C ASP A 353 1.03 4.36 10.68
N SER A 354 -0.24 4.76 10.50
CA SER A 354 -0.74 5.27 9.21
C SER A 354 -0.11 6.60 8.81
N ARG A 355 0.10 7.53 9.76
CA ARG A 355 0.79 8.81 9.52
C ARG A 355 2.27 8.58 9.17
N ALA A 356 2.94 7.72 9.93
CA ALA A 356 4.34 7.37 9.72
C ALA A 356 4.55 6.66 8.38
N ALA A 357 3.65 5.74 8.00
CA ALA A 357 3.69 5.09 6.70
C ALA A 357 3.52 6.08 5.55
N LEU A 358 2.56 7.01 5.66
CA LEU A 358 2.35 8.04 4.64
C LEU A 358 3.56 8.99 4.52
N ALA A 359 4.11 9.43 5.65
CA ALA A 359 5.31 10.29 5.66
C ALA A 359 6.52 9.58 5.03
N ARG A 360 6.73 8.30 5.36
CA ARG A 360 7.78 7.48 4.75
C ARG A 360 7.58 7.36 3.24
N LEU A 361 6.37 7.06 2.79
CA LEU A 361 6.07 6.94 1.36
C LEU A 361 6.29 8.27 0.63
N HIS A 362 5.81 9.39 1.19
CA HIS A 362 6.07 10.73 0.66
C HIS A 362 7.57 10.95 0.47
N ASP A 363 8.34 10.69 1.53
CA ASP A 363 9.77 10.91 1.51
C ASP A 363 10.45 10.00 0.49
N ASP A 364 10.03 8.74 0.36
CA ASP A 364 10.61 7.76 -0.57
C ASP A 364 10.43 8.21 -2.01
N LEU A 365 9.23 8.64 -2.35
CA LEU A 365 8.92 9.19 -3.67
C LEU A 365 9.72 10.46 -3.92
N ALA A 366 9.79 11.37 -2.93
CA ALA A 366 10.60 12.58 -3.04
C ALA A 366 12.09 12.24 -3.30
N ALA A 367 12.65 11.23 -2.63
CA ALA A 367 14.03 10.82 -2.87
C ALA A 367 14.24 10.26 -4.28
N VAL A 368 13.31 9.44 -4.79
CA VAL A 368 13.36 8.98 -6.17
C VAL A 368 13.32 10.16 -7.15
N LEU A 369 12.44 11.14 -6.92
CA LEU A 369 12.32 12.33 -7.76
C LEU A 369 13.56 13.23 -7.69
N THR A 370 14.21 13.32 -6.52
CA THR A 370 15.49 14.04 -6.42
C THR A 370 16.59 13.42 -7.26
N VAL A 371 16.58 12.10 -7.52
CA VAL A 371 17.52 11.49 -8.48
C VAL A 371 17.19 11.92 -9.91
N ALA A 372 15.90 12.03 -10.25
CA ALA A 372 15.46 12.54 -11.55
C ALA A 372 15.89 13.99 -11.78
N ASP A 373 15.82 14.86 -10.75
CA ASP A 373 16.33 16.23 -10.82
C ASP A 373 17.80 16.28 -11.24
N GLY A 374 18.64 15.35 -10.77
CA GLY A 374 20.05 15.31 -11.14
C GLY A 374 20.29 15.13 -12.65
N VAL A 375 19.38 14.46 -13.34
CA VAL A 375 19.40 14.30 -14.80
C VAL A 375 18.82 15.53 -15.51
N ILE A 376 17.75 16.11 -14.94
CA ILE A 376 17.05 17.26 -15.50
C ILE A 376 17.93 18.52 -15.45
N ASP A 377 18.55 18.78 -14.31
CA ASP A 377 19.48 19.89 -14.08
C ASP A 377 20.63 19.87 -15.11
N LEU A 378 21.16 18.68 -15.40
CA LEU A 378 22.19 18.47 -16.40
C LEU A 378 21.71 18.90 -17.80
N ASP A 379 20.53 18.47 -18.23
CA ASP A 379 20.01 18.82 -19.55
C ASP A 379 19.78 20.34 -19.69
N GLN A 380 19.15 20.95 -18.68
CA GLN A 380 18.91 22.40 -18.65
C GLN A 380 20.22 23.21 -18.70
N SER A 381 21.23 22.80 -17.93
CA SER A 381 22.55 23.48 -17.92
C SER A 381 23.25 23.45 -19.28
N VAL A 382 23.05 22.37 -20.04
CA VAL A 382 23.64 22.24 -21.39
C VAL A 382 22.87 23.10 -22.38
N ARG A 383 21.54 23.09 -22.34
CA ARG A 383 20.72 23.97 -23.21
C ARG A 383 21.04 25.44 -23.00
N GLY A 384 21.16 25.88 -21.74
CA GLY A 384 21.52 27.25 -21.40
C GLY A 384 22.88 27.66 -21.98
N ARG A 385 23.88 26.77 -21.90
CA ARG A 385 25.22 27.01 -22.49
C ARG A 385 25.19 27.10 -24.01
N VAL A 386 24.44 26.23 -24.68
CA VAL A 386 24.29 26.26 -26.15
C VAL A 386 23.58 27.54 -26.62
N ALA A 387 22.50 27.94 -25.95
CA ALA A 387 21.79 29.18 -26.25
C ALA A 387 22.68 30.42 -26.04
N ALA A 388 23.46 30.45 -24.95
CA ALA A 388 24.40 31.53 -24.67
C ALA A 388 25.61 31.56 -25.62
N ALA A 389 25.96 30.44 -26.24
CA ALA A 389 26.98 30.40 -27.30
C ALA A 389 26.42 30.90 -28.63
N ALA A 390 25.18 30.52 -28.98
CA ALA A 390 24.50 31.01 -30.18
C ALA A 390 24.30 32.53 -30.16
N ASN A 391 23.91 33.10 -29.02
CA ASN A 391 23.73 34.55 -28.84
C ASN A 391 25.05 35.35 -28.80
N ARG A 392 26.22 34.69 -28.67
CA ARG A 392 27.54 35.34 -28.71
C ARG A 392 28.20 35.27 -30.08
N GLY A 393 27.63 34.48 -31.01
CA GLY A 393 28.09 34.35 -32.39
C GLY A 393 27.22 35.11 -33.40
N ALA A 394 26.18 35.82 -32.94
CA ALA A 394 25.36 36.77 -33.68
C ALA A 394 25.66 38.18 -33.17
#